data_AF-A0A7W0EVI3-F1
#
_entry.id   AF-A0A7W0EVI3-F1
#
_cell.length_a   1.000
_cell.length_b   1.000
_cell.length_c   1.000
_cell.angle_alpha   90.00
_cell.angle_beta   90.00
_cell.angle_gamma   90.00
#
_symmetry.space_group_name_H-M   'P 1'
#
loop_
_entity.id
_entity.type
_entity.pdbx_description
1 polymer ?
#
loop_
_entity_poly.entity_id
_entity_poly.type
_entity_poly.pdbx_seq_one_letter_code
_entity_poly.pdbx_strand_id
1 'polypeptide(L)'
;MAKKTFEQSLKQLEKIVAELESGDIPIESAMKKFEEGVELSKCCSQILDETEKKVTLLMKNNDNKIIETPFSDDELDSSAGDL
;
A
#
# COMPACT_ATOMS: atom_id res chain seq x y z
N MET A 1 -21.85 5.06 6.50
CA MET A 1 -21.18 4.14 5.57
C MET A 1 -20.02 3.51 6.30
N ALA A 2 -19.88 2.18 6.30
CA ALA A 2 -18.79 1.52 7.02
C ALA A 2 -17.46 1.82 6.32
N LYS A 3 -16.48 2.40 7.03
CA LYS A 3 -15.10 2.55 6.53
C LYS A 3 -14.56 1.12 6.32
N LYS A 4 -14.22 0.75 5.08
CA LYS A 4 -13.54 -0.53 4.83
C LYS A 4 -12.23 -0.55 5.62
N THR A 5 -11.95 -1.67 6.29
CA THR A 5 -10.68 -1.89 6.98
C THR A 5 -9.56 -2.15 5.97
N PHE A 6 -8.30 -1.98 6.37
CA PHE A 6 -7.16 -2.27 5.52
C PHE A 6 -7.20 -3.70 5.00
N GLU A 7 -7.46 -4.66 5.89
CA GLU A 7 -7.50 -6.09 5.62
C GLU A 7 -8.62 -6.44 4.62
N GLN A 8 -9.76 -5.75 4.72
CA GLN A 8 -10.86 -5.94 3.77
C GLN A 8 -10.53 -5.38 2.38
N SER A 9 -9.95 -4.18 2.32
CA SER A 9 -9.54 -3.57 1.05
C SER A 9 -8.44 -4.38 0.36
N LEU A 10 -7.45 -4.84 1.13
CA LEU A 10 -6.36 -5.69 0.64
C LEU A 10 -6.90 -7.01 0.08
N LYS A 11 -7.78 -7.70 0.82
CA LYS A 11 -8.38 -8.95 0.37
C LYS A 11 -9.21 -8.79 -0.92
N GLN A 12 -9.88 -7.66 -1.09
CA GLN A 12 -10.60 -7.36 -2.33
C GLN A 12 -9.64 -7.09 -3.49
N LEU A 13 -8.53 -6.38 -3.24
CA LEU A 13 -7.50 -6.13 -4.23
C LEU A 13 -6.84 -7.44 -4.71
N GLU A 14 -6.47 -8.32 -3.79
CA GLU A 14 -5.92 -9.65 -4.10
C GLU A 14 -6.85 -10.47 -4.99
N LYS A 15 -8.16 -10.43 -4.70
CA LYS A 15 -9.17 -11.11 -5.51
C LYS A 15 -9.24 -10.54 -6.92
N ILE A 16 -9.21 -9.21 -7.05
CA ILE A 16 -9.22 -8.54 -8.36
C ILE A 16 -7.97 -8.91 -9.15
N VAL A 17 -6.79 -8.91 -8.53
CA VAL A 17 -5.53 -9.29 -9.18
C VAL A 17 -5.63 -10.73 -9.69
N ALA A 18 -6.08 -11.68 -8.86
CA ALA A 18 -6.25 -13.07 -9.28
C ALA A 18 -7.23 -13.22 -10.45
N GLU A 19 -8.32 -12.47 -10.46
CA GLU A 19 -9.29 -12.48 -11.57
C GLU A 19 -8.72 -11.87 -12.86
N LEU A 20 -7.92 -10.80 -12.77
CA LEU A 20 -7.24 -10.19 -13.91
C LEU A 20 -6.15 -11.14 -14.48
N GLU A 21 -5.39 -11.80 -13.61
CA GLU A 21 -4.33 -12.76 -13.97
C GLU A 21 -4.88 -14.03 -14.60
N SER A 22 -6.12 -14.42 -14.28
CA SER A 22 -6.76 -15.60 -14.87
C SER A 22 -6.92 -15.49 -16.39
N GLY A 23 -7.04 -14.27 -16.94
CA GLY A 23 -7.19 -14.03 -18.38
C GLY A 23 -8.55 -14.44 -18.98
N ASP A 24 -9.43 -15.07 -18.20
CA ASP A 24 -10.74 -15.58 -18.65
C ASP A 24 -11.85 -14.52 -18.64
N ILE A 25 -11.52 -13.26 -18.37
CA ILE A 25 -12.48 -12.16 -18.24
C ILE A 25 -12.59 -11.34 -19.53
N PRO A 26 -13.81 -10.91 -19.93
CA PRO A 26 -13.97 -9.98 -21.04
C PRO A 26 -13.26 -8.65 -20.78
N ILE A 27 -12.74 -8.01 -21.82
CA ILE A 27 -11.96 -6.77 -21.72
C ILE A 27 -12.71 -5.64 -20.99
N GLU A 28 -14.01 -5.47 -21.22
CA GLU A 28 -14.82 -4.47 -20.50
C GLU A 28 -14.89 -4.75 -19.00
N SER A 29 -14.92 -6.02 -18.61
CA SER A 29 -14.90 -6.42 -17.20
C SER A 29 -13.50 -6.22 -16.62
N ALA A 30 -12.45 -6.53 -17.38
CA ALA A 30 -11.07 -6.27 -16.99
C ALA A 30 -10.81 -4.79 -16.69
N MET A 31 -11.33 -3.89 -17.53
CA MET A 31 -11.20 -2.45 -17.31
C MET A 31 -11.88 -2.01 -16.01
N LYS A 32 -13.11 -2.46 -15.75
CA LYS A 32 -13.81 -2.16 -14.49
C LYS A 32 -13.07 -2.69 -13.27
N LYS A 33 -12.56 -3.93 -13.35
CA LYS A 33 -11.76 -4.56 -12.29
C LYS A 33 -10.46 -3.80 -12.03
N PHE A 34 -9.81 -3.35 -13.09
CA PHE A 34 -8.60 -2.54 -12.98
C PHE A 34 -8.87 -1.21 -12.27
N GLU A 35 -9.93 -0.48 -12.65
CA GLU A 35 -10.34 0.75 -11.98
C GLU A 35 -10.61 0.53 -10.49
N GLU A 36 -11.38 -0.51 -10.15
CA GLU A 36 -11.67 -0.89 -8.76
C GLU A 36 -10.37 -1.24 -7.99
N GLY A 37 -9.45 -1.96 -8.64
CA GLY A 37 -8.14 -2.29 -8.06
C GLY A 37 -7.30 -1.05 -7.77
N VAL A 38 -7.30 -0.06 -8.66
CA VAL A 38 -6.59 1.22 -8.46
C VAL A 38 -7.19 2.00 -7.29
N GLU A 39 -8.51 2.04 -7.16
CA GLU A 39 -9.18 2.69 -6.02
C GLU A 39 -8.86 2.00 -4.69
N LEU A 40 -8.89 0.66 -4.66
CA LEU A 40 -8.54 -0.11 -3.48
C LEU A 40 -7.08 0.08 -3.07
N SER A 41 -6.16 0.08 -4.04
CA SER A 41 -4.73 0.36 -3.80
C SER A 41 -4.53 1.72 -3.14
N LYS A 42 -5.15 2.78 -3.70
CA LYS A 42 -5.13 4.12 -3.09
C LYS A 42 -5.70 4.14 -1.68
N CYS A 43 -6.79 3.43 -1.44
CA CYS A 43 -7.40 3.32 -0.12
C CYS A 43 -6.44 2.64 0.88
N CYS A 44 -5.77 1.56 0.49
CA CYS A 44 -4.77 0.89 1.32
C CYS A 44 -3.62 1.82 1.67
N SER A 45 -3.04 2.53 0.69
CA SER A 45 -1.97 3.49 0.93
C SER A 45 -2.38 4.59 1.91
N GLN A 46 -3.58 5.15 1.75
CA GLN A 46 -4.10 6.18 2.67
C GLN A 46 -4.22 5.68 4.11
N ILE A 47 -4.67 4.43 4.30
CA ILE A 47 -4.79 3.85 5.64
C ILE A 47 -3.41 3.65 6.26
N LEU A 48 -2.41 3.22 5.49
CA LEU A 48 -1.03 3.08 5.94
C LEU A 48 -0.44 4.45 6.31
N ASP A 49 -0.58 5.47 5.45
CA ASP A 49 -0.12 6.83 5.71
C ASP A 49 -0.75 7.43 6.98
N GLU A 50 -2.06 7.24 7.17
CA GLU A 50 -2.76 7.67 8.39
C GLU A 50 -2.23 6.96 9.63
N THR A 51 -1.87 5.69 9.50
CA THR A 51 -1.39 4.85 10.59
C THR A 51 0.04 5.23 10.97
N GLU A 52 0.92 5.40 9.99
CA GLU A 52 2.30 5.86 10.18
C GLU A 52 2.33 7.21 10.91
N LYS A 53 1.55 8.20 10.45
CA LYS A 53 1.46 9.52 11.09
C LYS A 53 1.04 9.42 12.57
N LYS A 54 0.12 8.52 12.90
CA LYS A 54 -0.32 8.29 14.29
C LYS A 54 0.81 7.68 15.12
N VAL A 55 1.53 6.69 14.58
CA VAL A 55 2.68 6.08 15.25
C VAL A 55 3.77 7.13 15.51
N THR A 56 4.12 7.94 14.51
CA THR A 56 5.10 9.02 14.65
C THR A 56 4.68 10.04 15.70
N LEU A 57 3.40 10.42 15.76
CA LEU A 57 2.90 11.33 16.80
C LEU A 57 2.99 10.72 18.20
N LEU A 58 2.68 9.44 18.35
CA LEU A 58 2.79 8.74 19.63
C LEU A 58 4.25 8.64 20.10
N MET A 59 5.19 8.38 19.18
CA MET A 59 6.63 8.40 19.47
C MET A 59 7.12 9.80 19.86
N LYS A 60 6.67 10.84 19.16
CA LYS A 60 6.99 12.26 19.48
C LYS A 60 6.64 12.62 20.92
N ASN A 61 5.51 12.11 21.42
CA ASN A 61 5.06 12.40 22.79
C ASN A 61 5.88 11.69 23.87
N ASN A 62 6.57 10.60 23.54
CA ASN A 62 7.35 9.81 24.50
C ASN A 62 8.84 10.21 24.58
N ASP A 63 9.45 10.74 23.51
CA ASP A 63 10.92 10.90 23.45
C ASP A 63 11.44 12.33 23.18
N ASN A 64 10.58 13.33 22.91
CA ASN A 64 10.95 14.74 22.66
C ASN A 64 12.09 14.97 21.63
N LYS A 65 12.48 13.97 20.83
CA LYS A 65 13.41 14.06 19.70
C LYS A 65 12.96 13.10 18.60
N ILE A 66 12.74 13.62 17.39
CA ILE A 66 12.47 12.80 16.20
C ILE A 66 13.73 12.80 15.34
N ILE A 67 14.19 11.62 14.95
CA ILE A 67 15.08 11.42 13.81
C ILE A 67 14.18 10.83 12.73
N GLU A 68 13.74 11.65 11.78
CA GLU A 68 12.99 11.17 10.61
C GLU A 68 14.02 10.75 9.56
N THR A 69 14.07 9.46 9.24
CA THR A 69 14.71 9.00 8.01
C THR A 69 13.59 8.64 7.05
N PRO A 70 13.45 9.34 5.90
CA PRO A 70 12.52 8.94 4.87
C PRO A 70 12.85 7.51 4.44
N PHE A 71 11.83 6.67 4.27
CA PHE A 71 11.98 5.44 3.51
C PHE A 71 12.20 5.82 2.04
N SER A 72 13.46 6.02 1.67
CA SER A 72 13.87 6.13 0.28
C SER A 72 14.18 4.73 -0.25
N ASP A 73 13.55 4.32 -1.34
CA ASP A 73 13.81 3.06 -2.05
C ASP A 73 15.23 2.96 -2.66
N ASP A 74 16.07 3.98 -2.48
CA ASP A 74 17.42 4.08 -3.05
C ASP A 74 18.50 3.22 -2.34
N GLU A 75 18.21 2.57 -1.20
CA GLU A 75 19.20 1.73 -0.49
C GLU A 75 19.19 0.24 -0.89
N LEU A 76 18.91 -0.07 -2.17
CA LEU A 76 19.10 -1.41 -2.75
C LEU A 76 20.20 -1.48 -3.83
N ASP A 77 21.06 -0.46 -3.94
CA ASP A 77 22.24 -0.51 -4.82
C ASP A 77 23.50 0.08 -4.16
N SER A 78 24.13 -0.68 -3.25
CA SER A 78 25.52 -0.38 -2.86
C SER A 78 26.36 -1.57 -2.36
N SER A 79 25.95 -2.84 -2.57
CA SER A 79 26.78 -3.98 -2.13
C SER A 79 26.89 -5.17 -3.10
N ALA A 80 27.20 -4.91 -4.37
CA ALA A 80 27.70 -5.98 -5.24
C ALA A 80 28.88 -5.49 -6.10
N GLY A 81 30.07 -5.45 -5.50
CA GLY A 81 31.30 -5.19 -6.23
C GLY A 81 32.57 -5.12 -5.40
N ASP A 82 32.71 -5.97 -4.38
CA ASP A 82 34.03 -6.35 -3.86
C ASP A 82 34.77 -7.11 -4.98
N LEU A 83 35.83 -6.50 -5.54
CA LEU A 83 37.11 -7.09 -5.97
C LEU A 83 38.03 -6.04 -6.60
#